data_AF-A0A812NBL5-F1
#
_entry.id   AF-A0A812NBL5-F1
#
_cell.length_a   1.000
_cell.length_b   1.000
_cell.length_c   1.000
_cell.angle_alpha   90.00
_cell.angle_beta   90.00
_cell.angle_gamma   90.00
#
_symmetry.space_group_name_H-M   'P 1'
#
loop_
_entity.id
_entity.type
_entity.pdbx_description
1 polymer ?
#
loop_
_entity_poly.entity_id
_entity_poly.type
_entity_poly.pdbx_seq_one_letter_code
_entity_poly.pdbx_strand_id
1 'polypeptide(L)'
;RGHHFRSFCKEGRSFYKRGSKGKAFVAVAHLQGCAGYCRVRGRLRLYALDLRSRSARPLARRLGLRCPETPRDCRYLAFSHHGGLDPLLLRGRHDEATLLKTLETLSRRQFSEISFEEARRKATALNRSLVVLSPDATTLERQAVHQQRLKLDVTIAQAASASAFGFRGHALAFLPGEEEVRHFLGSEDFDRWLLKVSVPCLAEVRDFSDEEPYEDLDLPIAKLFMKGGALDDIARSVAHQVCRQFFGRIAFTARNASLGSSDWRQHGVPPGRFPAFAVALSTAYNTSRFGFLGIPKNQPKDFWLGPARQVLTDFLEAVLNGSLVPSRMSESPPDEDEEPAHSGFVRKLVGRRCQQVVEDSDSEALIEGFDEWRRDHSDRSRRLDLLASLLLPHNISVYRLDFGQNECPPNVLRSISAGYSGYFFAHPHARQSGRKLQRLRKLDPDFEQVIHFVQKHSRVEIGVSELLAALESAASSASTIVGGAMAAERIGAGVFSWRLAVLSILVGAVGMPRYSMKLRCLNVAASFAFALCIRE
;
A
#
# COMPACT_ATOMS: atom_id res chain seq x y z
N ARG A 1 -15.36 -27.90 -5.20
CA ARG A 1 -16.58 -28.25 -4.44
C ARG A 1 -17.68 -27.31 -4.90
N GLY A 2 -18.88 -27.83 -5.15
CA GLY A 2 -19.90 -27.19 -5.98
C GLY A 2 -20.43 -25.88 -5.43
N HIS A 3 -20.29 -24.82 -6.21
CA HIS A 3 -21.17 -23.67 -6.15
C HIS A 3 -22.05 -23.71 -7.40
N HIS A 4 -23.36 -23.84 -7.18
CA HIS A 4 -24.38 -23.70 -8.20
C HIS A 4 -24.38 -22.24 -8.69
N PHE A 5 -23.92 -22.01 -9.92
CA PHE A 5 -24.37 -20.85 -10.69
C PHE A 5 -25.85 -21.05 -10.99
N ARG A 6 -26.74 -20.39 -10.25
CA ARG A 6 -28.17 -20.32 -10.58
C ARG A 6 -28.32 -19.47 -11.84
N SER A 7 -28.89 -20.05 -12.88
CA SER A 7 -29.17 -19.37 -14.15
C SER A 7 -30.23 -18.27 -13.96
N PHE A 8 -29.91 -17.05 -14.35
CA PHE A 8 -30.90 -15.99 -14.60
C PHE A 8 -30.84 -15.59 -16.08
N CYS A 9 -31.51 -16.37 -16.93
CA CYS A 9 -31.98 -15.94 -18.24
C CYS A 9 -33.29 -16.69 -18.50
N LYS A 10 -34.44 -16.08 -18.21
CA LYS A 10 -35.73 -16.78 -18.34
C LYS A 10 -36.28 -16.84 -19.76
N GLU A 11 -35.74 -16.10 -20.74
CA GLU A 11 -36.27 -16.12 -22.12
C GLU A 11 -35.21 -16.00 -23.25
N GLY A 12 -33.95 -16.32 -22.97
CA GLY A 12 -32.90 -16.41 -24.01
C GLY A 12 -32.54 -17.86 -24.33
N ARG A 13 -32.71 -18.31 -25.58
CA ARG A 13 -32.25 -19.64 -26.03
C ARG A 13 -30.73 -19.75 -25.85
N SER A 14 -30.33 -20.38 -24.75
CA SER A 14 -28.94 -20.72 -24.45
C SER A 14 -28.64 -22.08 -25.06
N PHE A 15 -27.73 -22.17 -26.03
CA PHE A 15 -27.25 -23.48 -26.50
C PHE A 15 -26.21 -24.04 -25.52
N TYR A 16 -26.69 -24.66 -24.44
CA TYR A 16 -25.85 -25.55 -23.62
C TYR A 16 -25.78 -26.92 -24.30
N LYS A 17 -24.73 -27.16 -25.09
CA LYS A 17 -24.43 -28.53 -25.51
C LYS A 17 -23.65 -29.21 -24.39
N ARG A 18 -24.37 -29.97 -23.54
CA ARG A 18 -23.79 -30.81 -22.48
C ARG A 18 -23.01 -31.96 -23.13
N GLY A 19 -21.79 -31.68 -23.58
CA GLY A 19 -20.85 -32.68 -24.05
C GLY A 19 -20.35 -33.52 -22.87
N SER A 20 -20.37 -34.83 -23.02
CA SER A 20 -19.84 -35.81 -22.08
C SER A 20 -18.42 -35.45 -21.60
N LYS A 21 -18.18 -35.78 -20.32
CA LYS A 21 -16.97 -35.57 -19.50
C LYS A 21 -15.70 -35.23 -20.29
N GLY A 22 -15.22 -33.99 -20.12
CA GLY A 22 -13.84 -33.59 -20.47
C GLY A 22 -13.67 -32.67 -21.69
N LYS A 23 -14.44 -31.58 -21.83
CA LYS A 23 -14.24 -30.60 -22.91
C LYS A 23 -14.31 -29.15 -22.41
N ALA A 24 -13.53 -28.29 -23.08
CA ALA A 24 -13.56 -26.83 -22.94
C ALA A 24 -15.00 -26.30 -23.05
N PHE A 25 -15.35 -25.34 -22.19
CA PHE A 25 -16.68 -24.74 -22.19
C PHE A 25 -16.69 -23.53 -23.12
N VAL A 26 -17.46 -23.63 -24.20
CA VAL A 26 -17.79 -22.47 -25.03
C VAL A 26 -19.08 -21.87 -24.45
N ALA A 27 -18.96 -20.74 -23.77
CA ALA A 27 -20.12 -19.99 -23.29
C ALA A 27 -20.41 -18.87 -24.30
N VAL A 28 -21.17 -19.16 -25.35
CA VAL A 28 -21.69 -18.09 -26.21
C VAL A 28 -22.77 -17.34 -25.42
N ALA A 29 -22.39 -16.25 -24.76
CA ALA A 29 -23.34 -15.37 -24.11
C ALA A 29 -24.08 -14.55 -25.18
N HIS A 30 -25.31 -14.97 -25.50
CA HIS A 30 -26.27 -14.11 -26.19
C HIS A 30 -26.94 -13.23 -25.15
N LEU A 31 -26.42 -12.01 -24.94
CA LEU A 31 -27.11 -11.00 -24.15
C LEU A 31 -28.26 -10.42 -25.00
N GLN A 32 -29.42 -11.08 -24.98
CA GLN A 32 -30.67 -10.51 -25.49
C GLN A 32 -31.56 -10.16 -24.30
N GLY A 33 -31.73 -8.85 -24.09
CA GLY A 33 -32.75 -8.19 -23.27
C GLY A 33 -33.28 -8.97 -22.07
N CYS A 34 -32.63 -8.86 -20.91
CA CYS A 34 -33.29 -9.16 -19.64
C CYS A 34 -34.14 -7.94 -19.22
N ALA A 35 -35.42 -8.18 -18.97
CA ALA A 35 -36.32 -7.21 -18.34
C ALA A 35 -35.86 -7.00 -16.88
N GLY A 36 -35.19 -5.89 -16.63
CA GLY A 36 -34.61 -5.54 -15.33
C GLY A 36 -33.09 -5.42 -15.41
N TYR A 37 -32.61 -4.20 -15.70
CA TYR A 37 -31.23 -3.76 -15.50
C TYR A 37 -30.10 -4.50 -16.27
N CYS A 38 -30.14 -4.49 -17.61
CA CYS A 38 -28.95 -4.23 -18.45
C CYS A 38 -29.31 -4.31 -19.94
N ARG A 39 -29.43 -3.16 -20.61
CA ARG A 39 -29.56 -3.07 -22.08
C ARG A 39 -28.18 -3.19 -22.73
N VAL A 40 -27.64 -4.41 -22.82
CA VAL A 40 -26.46 -4.67 -23.63
C VAL A 40 -26.91 -5.12 -25.02
N ARG A 41 -26.72 -4.28 -26.05
CA ARG A 41 -26.99 -4.61 -27.46
C ARG A 41 -25.67 -4.98 -28.16
N GLY A 42 -25.36 -6.28 -28.26
CA GLY A 42 -24.18 -6.79 -28.98
C GLY A 42 -24.03 -8.32 -28.86
N ARG A 43 -23.37 -8.96 -29.83
CA ARG A 43 -22.99 -10.40 -29.74
C ARG A 43 -21.54 -10.50 -29.32
N LEU A 44 -21.27 -11.02 -28.13
CA LEU A 44 -19.93 -11.30 -27.64
C LEU A 44 -19.75 -12.80 -27.46
N ARG A 45 -18.66 -13.38 -27.98
CA ARG A 45 -18.34 -14.80 -27.77
C ARG A 45 -17.32 -14.91 -26.65
N LEU A 46 -17.76 -15.43 -25.50
CA LEU A 46 -16.90 -15.71 -24.37
C LEU A 46 -16.47 -17.19 -24.41
N TYR A 47 -15.18 -17.44 -24.18
CA TYR A 47 -14.68 -18.79 -24.01
C TYR A 47 -14.06 -18.91 -22.62
N ALA A 48 -14.58 -19.85 -21.84
CA ALA A 48 -14.05 -20.18 -20.52
C ALA A 48 -13.34 -21.54 -20.64
N LEU A 49 -12.01 -21.52 -20.58
CA LEU A 49 -11.23 -22.74 -20.70
C LEU A 49 -10.98 -23.31 -19.30
N ASP A 50 -11.50 -24.51 -19.00
CA ASP A 50 -11.11 -25.22 -17.78
C ASP A 50 -9.74 -25.87 -17.96
N LEU A 51 -8.71 -25.19 -17.44
CA LEU A 51 -7.31 -25.58 -17.54
C LEU A 51 -6.99 -26.87 -16.77
N ARG A 52 -7.90 -27.33 -15.88
CA ARG A 52 -7.77 -28.63 -15.22
C ARG A 52 -8.08 -29.80 -16.16
N SER A 53 -8.84 -29.57 -17.22
CA SER A 53 -9.17 -30.60 -18.22
C SER A 53 -7.96 -30.97 -19.07
N ARG A 54 -7.57 -32.25 -19.08
CA ARG A 54 -6.44 -32.77 -19.88
C ARG A 54 -6.56 -32.44 -21.37
N SER A 55 -7.78 -32.45 -21.92
CA SER A 55 -8.07 -32.16 -23.33
C SER A 55 -7.90 -30.68 -23.70
N ALA A 56 -8.01 -29.76 -22.74
CA ALA A 56 -7.88 -28.33 -22.97
C ALA A 56 -6.43 -27.82 -22.85
N ARG A 57 -5.53 -28.62 -22.25
CA ARG A 57 -4.12 -28.25 -22.02
C ARG A 57 -3.33 -27.91 -23.29
N PRO A 58 -3.48 -28.60 -24.43
CA PRO A 58 -2.75 -28.24 -25.65
C PRO A 58 -3.14 -26.86 -26.19
N LEU A 59 -4.45 -26.55 -26.22
CA LEU A 59 -4.96 -25.24 -26.63
C LEU A 59 -4.53 -24.16 -25.62
N ALA A 60 -4.61 -24.45 -24.32
CA ALA A 60 -4.13 -23.56 -23.28
C ALA A 60 -2.65 -23.20 -23.45
N ARG A 61 -1.78 -24.20 -23.70
CA ARG A 61 -0.35 -23.97 -23.93
C ARG A 61 -0.09 -23.11 -25.16
N ARG A 62 -0.81 -23.33 -26.27
CA ARG A 62 -0.70 -22.50 -27.48
C ARG A 62 -1.12 -21.06 -27.24
N LEU A 63 -2.12 -20.84 -26.38
CA LEU A 63 -2.63 -19.52 -26.02
C LEU A 63 -1.89 -18.91 -24.81
N GLY A 64 -0.80 -19.51 -24.35
CA GLY A 64 -0.03 -19.02 -23.19
C GLY A 64 -0.80 -19.02 -21.86
N LEU A 65 -1.90 -19.76 -21.77
CA LEU A 65 -2.74 -19.85 -20.57
C LEU A 65 -2.13 -20.85 -19.57
N ARG A 66 -1.96 -20.41 -18.31
CA ARG A 66 -1.53 -21.26 -17.19
C ARG A 66 -2.66 -21.40 -16.18
N CYS A 67 -2.81 -22.60 -15.61
CA CYS A 67 -3.75 -22.79 -14.51
C CYS A 67 -3.14 -22.07 -13.31
N PRO A 68 -3.78 -21.01 -12.81
CA PRO A 68 -3.19 -20.23 -11.73
C PRO A 68 -3.17 -21.05 -10.44
N GLU A 69 -2.12 -20.89 -9.64
CA GLU A 69 -2.00 -21.57 -8.34
C GLU A 69 -3.09 -21.10 -7.37
N THR A 70 -3.48 -19.83 -7.48
CA THR A 70 -4.62 -19.29 -6.76
C THR A 70 -5.82 -19.06 -7.69
N PRO A 71 -7.05 -19.28 -7.22
CA PRO A 71 -8.25 -19.02 -8.02
C PRO A 71 -8.28 -17.59 -8.62
N ARG A 72 -7.73 -16.59 -7.91
CA ARG A 72 -7.78 -15.17 -8.27
C ARG A 72 -7.11 -14.81 -9.60
N ASP A 73 -6.28 -15.68 -10.17
CA ASP A 73 -5.61 -15.40 -11.46
C ASP A 73 -6.26 -16.12 -12.65
N CYS A 74 -7.56 -16.43 -12.53
CA CYS A 74 -8.34 -16.95 -13.65
C CYS A 74 -8.27 -16.00 -14.85
N ARG A 75 -8.02 -16.56 -16.03
CA ARG A 75 -7.93 -15.81 -17.29
C ARG A 75 -9.12 -16.18 -18.17
N TYR A 76 -9.87 -15.19 -18.63
CA TYR A 76 -10.96 -15.38 -19.60
C TYR A 76 -10.49 -14.96 -20.99
N LEU A 77 -11.00 -15.61 -22.02
CA LEU A 77 -10.78 -15.21 -23.41
C LEU A 77 -12.07 -14.65 -23.98
N ALA A 78 -12.00 -13.41 -24.46
CA ALA A 78 -13.11 -12.76 -25.14
C ALA A 78 -12.74 -12.52 -26.60
N PHE A 79 -13.63 -12.91 -27.51
CA PHE A 79 -13.50 -12.58 -28.93
C PHE A 79 -14.44 -11.42 -29.24
N SER A 80 -13.84 -10.31 -29.62
CA SER A 80 -14.53 -9.12 -30.10
C SER A 80 -14.80 -9.27 -31.58
N HIS A 81 -16.03 -8.96 -32.02
CA HIS A 81 -16.41 -9.07 -33.44
C HIS A 81 -15.54 -8.20 -34.36
N HIS A 82 -14.92 -7.15 -33.81
CA HIS A 82 -14.11 -6.17 -34.53
C HIS A 82 -12.62 -6.18 -34.10
N GLY A 83 -12.22 -7.08 -33.21
CA GLY A 83 -10.87 -7.13 -32.62
C GLY A 83 -9.90 -8.12 -33.27
N GLY A 84 -10.25 -8.69 -34.44
CA GLY A 84 -9.46 -9.73 -35.10
C GLY A 84 -9.86 -11.16 -34.70
N LEU A 85 -9.06 -12.14 -35.13
CA LEU A 85 -9.27 -13.57 -34.83
C LEU A 85 -8.65 -13.99 -33.50
N ASP A 86 -7.75 -13.19 -32.95
CA ASP A 86 -7.07 -13.52 -31.70
C ASP A 86 -7.95 -13.17 -30.49
N PRO A 87 -7.97 -14.04 -29.48
CA PRO A 87 -8.73 -13.76 -28.28
C PRO A 87 -8.07 -12.66 -27.42
N LEU A 88 -8.90 -11.80 -26.86
CA LEU A 88 -8.49 -10.85 -25.83
C LEU A 88 -8.39 -11.58 -24.49
N LEU A 89 -7.25 -11.45 -23.83
CA LEU A 89 -7.05 -11.96 -22.50
C LEU A 89 -7.67 -11.00 -21.47
N LEU A 90 -8.78 -11.42 -20.87
CA LEU A 90 -9.37 -10.72 -19.74
C LEU A 90 -8.77 -11.27 -18.45
N ARG A 91 -8.17 -10.38 -17.66
CA ARG A 91 -7.80 -10.71 -16.28
C ARG A 91 -9.07 -10.84 -15.47
N GLY A 92 -9.43 -12.07 -15.17
CA GLY A 92 -10.60 -12.41 -14.40
C GLY A 92 -10.32 -12.21 -12.93
N ARG A 93 -10.58 -11.01 -12.41
CA ARG A 93 -10.88 -10.92 -10.97
C ARG A 93 -12.13 -11.76 -10.75
N HIS A 94 -12.19 -12.52 -9.65
CA HIS A 94 -13.41 -13.27 -9.27
C HIS A 94 -14.60 -12.37 -8.91
N ASP A 95 -14.47 -11.06 -9.08
CA ASP A 95 -15.57 -10.13 -9.02
C ASP A 95 -16.38 -10.18 -10.33
N GLU A 96 -17.53 -10.85 -10.26
CA GLU A 96 -18.51 -10.93 -11.33
C GLU A 96 -18.89 -9.55 -11.87
N ALA A 97 -19.00 -8.52 -11.01
CA ALA A 97 -19.38 -7.18 -11.44
C ALA A 97 -18.32 -6.55 -12.33
N THR A 98 -17.04 -6.70 -11.98
CA THR A 98 -15.91 -6.23 -12.81
C THR A 98 -15.84 -6.97 -14.14
N LEU A 99 -16.02 -8.30 -14.13
CA LEU A 99 -16.05 -9.08 -15.36
C LEU A 99 -17.22 -8.64 -16.26
N LEU A 100 -18.43 -8.53 -15.72
CA LEU A 100 -19.62 -8.10 -16.47
C LEU A 100 -19.45 -6.70 -17.05
N LYS A 101 -18.88 -5.74 -16.30
CA LYS A 101 -18.57 -4.40 -16.80
C LYS A 101 -17.56 -4.43 -17.95
N THR A 102 -16.57 -5.31 -17.86
CA THR A 102 -15.58 -5.52 -18.93
C THR A 102 -16.23 -6.10 -20.18
N LEU A 103 -17.09 -7.12 -20.02
CA LEU A 103 -17.82 -7.73 -21.13
C LEU A 103 -18.83 -6.76 -21.75
N GLU A 104 -19.53 -5.97 -20.95
CA GLU A 104 -20.39 -4.90 -21.44
C GLU A 104 -19.58 -3.91 -22.28
N THR A 105 -18.43 -3.48 -21.78
CA THR A 105 -17.54 -2.56 -22.51
C THR A 105 -17.12 -3.16 -23.84
N LEU A 106 -16.75 -4.45 -23.88
CA LEU A 106 -16.37 -5.17 -25.08
C LEU A 106 -17.53 -5.43 -26.05
N SER A 107 -18.76 -5.54 -25.56
CA SER A 107 -19.93 -5.81 -26.40
C SER A 107 -20.42 -4.60 -27.20
N ARG A 108 -20.03 -3.37 -26.78
CA ARG A 108 -20.38 -2.13 -27.48
C ARG A 108 -19.65 -2.04 -28.82
N ARG A 109 -20.18 -1.24 -29.76
CA ARG A 109 -19.47 -0.93 -31.02
C ARG A 109 -18.15 -0.25 -30.66
N GLN A 110 -17.04 -0.93 -30.96
CA GLN A 110 -15.70 -0.53 -30.49
C GLN A 110 -15.12 0.64 -31.25
N PHE A 111 -15.42 0.71 -32.54
CA PHE A 111 -14.94 1.73 -33.47
C PHE A 111 -16.14 2.50 -34.02
N SER A 112 -16.61 3.49 -33.28
CA SER A 112 -17.56 4.46 -33.81
C SER A 112 -16.81 5.41 -34.73
N GLU A 113 -17.36 5.63 -35.92
CA GLU A 113 -16.87 6.67 -36.83
C GLU A 113 -17.00 8.04 -36.17
N ILE A 114 -15.98 8.87 -36.32
CA ILE A 114 -15.91 10.22 -35.76
C ILE A 114 -15.31 11.18 -36.78
N SER A 115 -15.82 12.42 -36.81
CA SER A 115 -15.22 13.51 -37.58
C SER A 115 -14.10 14.17 -36.79
N PHE A 116 -13.21 14.91 -37.47
CA PHE A 116 -12.10 15.59 -36.81
C PHE A 116 -12.58 16.59 -35.75
N GLU A 117 -13.59 17.40 -36.07
CA GLU A 117 -14.17 18.38 -35.16
C GLU A 117 -14.84 17.73 -33.94
N GLU A 118 -15.51 16.59 -34.13
CA GLU A 118 -16.06 15.84 -33.00
C GLU A 118 -14.96 15.21 -32.15
N ALA A 119 -13.90 14.69 -32.76
CA ALA A 119 -12.74 14.15 -32.04
C ALA A 119 -12.05 15.22 -31.20
N ARG A 120 -11.84 16.42 -31.76
CA ARG A 120 -11.25 17.56 -31.05
C ARG A 120 -12.12 18.01 -29.87
N ARG A 121 -13.43 18.17 -30.07
CA ARG A 121 -14.38 18.50 -28.98
C ARG A 121 -14.40 17.42 -27.89
N LYS A 122 -14.40 16.15 -28.25
CA LYS A 122 -14.33 15.05 -27.28
C LYS A 122 -13.00 15.05 -26.54
N ALA A 123 -11.89 15.22 -27.23
CA ALA A 123 -10.56 15.28 -26.61
C ALA A 123 -10.46 16.38 -25.55
N THR A 124 -11.01 17.57 -25.83
CA THR A 124 -11.04 18.67 -24.85
C THR A 124 -11.92 18.40 -23.63
N ALA A 125 -12.94 17.55 -23.78
CA ALA A 125 -13.88 17.21 -22.71
C ALA A 125 -13.44 15.98 -21.89
N LEU A 126 -12.50 15.19 -22.39
CA LEU A 126 -12.07 13.94 -21.79
C LEU A 126 -10.80 14.14 -20.96
N ASN A 127 -10.77 13.53 -19.77
CA ASN A 127 -9.56 13.44 -18.93
C ASN A 127 -8.62 12.29 -19.35
N ARG A 128 -8.88 11.69 -20.52
CA ARG A 128 -8.18 10.52 -21.05
C ARG A 128 -7.93 10.68 -22.54
N SER A 129 -6.92 9.99 -23.03
CA SER A 129 -6.55 10.04 -24.43
C SER A 129 -7.66 9.50 -25.33
N LEU A 130 -7.76 10.08 -26.53
CA LEU A 130 -8.59 9.59 -27.62
C LEU A 130 -7.68 9.13 -28.75
N VAL A 131 -7.61 7.82 -28.96
CA VAL A 131 -6.92 7.22 -30.10
C VAL A 131 -7.91 7.07 -31.25
N VAL A 132 -7.57 7.67 -32.40
CA VAL A 132 -8.37 7.56 -33.62
C VAL A 132 -7.57 6.75 -34.64
N LEU A 133 -8.17 5.66 -35.10
CA LEU A 133 -7.62 4.85 -36.17
C LEU A 133 -8.07 5.36 -37.53
N SER A 134 -7.17 5.34 -38.50
CA SER A 134 -7.49 5.58 -39.90
C SER A 134 -8.39 4.44 -40.44
N PRO A 135 -9.24 4.70 -41.46
CA PRO A 135 -10.08 3.67 -42.05
C PRO A 135 -9.31 2.46 -42.60
N ASP A 136 -8.07 2.67 -43.04
CA ASP A 136 -7.15 1.67 -43.59
C ASP A 136 -6.29 0.97 -42.52
N ALA A 137 -6.45 1.31 -41.23
CA ALA A 137 -5.71 0.66 -40.15
C ALA A 137 -5.84 -0.87 -40.20
N THR A 138 -4.71 -1.55 -40.06
CA THR A 138 -4.58 -3.00 -40.16
C THR A 138 -5.35 -3.72 -39.05
N THR A 139 -5.63 -5.01 -39.26
CA THR A 139 -6.26 -5.85 -38.23
C THR A 139 -5.43 -5.91 -36.94
N LEU A 140 -4.10 -5.93 -37.05
CA LEU A 140 -3.19 -5.96 -35.91
C LEU A 140 -3.25 -4.67 -35.10
N GLU A 141 -3.23 -3.50 -35.75
CA GLU A 141 -3.35 -2.20 -35.06
C GLU A 141 -4.70 -2.06 -34.37
N ARG A 142 -5.79 -2.48 -35.02
CA ARG A 142 -7.14 -2.50 -34.42
C ARG A 142 -7.17 -3.40 -33.19
N GLN A 143 -6.55 -4.57 -33.26
CA GLN A 143 -6.44 -5.51 -32.16
C GLN A 143 -5.62 -4.93 -30.99
N ALA A 144 -4.46 -4.35 -31.28
CA ALA A 144 -3.60 -3.69 -30.30
C ALA A 144 -4.32 -2.56 -29.55
N VAL A 145 -4.95 -1.64 -30.28
CA VAL A 145 -5.77 -0.56 -29.71
C VAL A 145 -6.87 -1.13 -28.81
N HIS A 146 -7.53 -2.18 -29.27
CA HIS A 146 -8.59 -2.81 -28.51
C HIS A 146 -8.09 -3.51 -27.22
N GLN A 147 -6.94 -4.19 -27.28
CA GLN A 147 -6.28 -4.76 -26.11
C GLN A 147 -5.87 -3.67 -25.12
N GLN A 148 -5.36 -2.54 -25.61
CA GLN A 148 -4.91 -1.46 -24.75
C GLN A 148 -6.06 -0.81 -23.97
N ARG A 149 -7.24 -0.64 -24.58
CA ARG A 149 -8.45 -0.16 -23.87
C ARG A 149 -8.91 -1.07 -22.73
N LEU A 150 -8.53 -2.33 -22.74
CA LEU A 150 -8.82 -3.23 -21.61
C LEU A 150 -7.84 -3.06 -20.46
N LYS A 151 -6.63 -2.59 -20.76
CA LYS A 151 -5.57 -2.37 -19.77
C LYS A 151 -5.62 -0.96 -19.19
N LEU A 152 -5.87 0.04 -20.04
CA LEU A 152 -5.85 1.46 -19.71
C LEU A 152 -7.18 2.11 -20.08
N ASP A 153 -7.55 3.17 -19.35
CA ASP A 153 -8.73 3.97 -19.67
C ASP A 153 -8.46 4.89 -20.87
N VAL A 154 -8.48 4.33 -22.08
CA VAL A 154 -8.33 5.07 -23.35
C VAL A 154 -9.63 5.03 -24.16
N THR A 155 -9.98 6.17 -24.77
CA THR A 155 -11.09 6.25 -25.71
C THR A 155 -10.60 5.87 -27.09
N ILE A 156 -11.38 5.08 -27.82
CA ILE A 156 -11.05 4.67 -29.17
C ILE A 156 -12.16 5.10 -30.13
N ALA A 157 -11.76 5.59 -31.30
CA ALA A 157 -12.65 5.83 -32.41
C ALA A 157 -11.98 5.45 -33.74
N GLN A 158 -12.78 5.45 -34.80
CA GLN A 158 -12.28 5.33 -36.18
C GLN A 158 -12.62 6.62 -36.92
N ALA A 159 -11.70 7.15 -37.71
CA ALA A 159 -11.98 8.33 -38.51
C ALA A 159 -13.03 8.00 -39.58
N ALA A 160 -13.97 8.93 -39.81
CA ALA A 160 -14.91 8.81 -40.93
C ALA A 160 -14.22 8.95 -42.30
N SER A 161 -13.12 9.72 -42.36
CA SER A 161 -12.29 9.91 -43.55
C SER A 161 -10.84 10.14 -43.16
N ALA A 162 -9.89 9.49 -43.86
CA ALA A 162 -8.46 9.66 -43.62
C ALA A 162 -7.98 11.09 -43.95
N SER A 163 -8.48 11.68 -45.04
CA SER A 163 -8.04 13.00 -45.51
C SER A 163 -8.43 14.12 -44.55
N ALA A 164 -9.59 14.02 -43.90
CA ALA A 164 -10.09 15.02 -42.96
C ALA A 164 -9.25 15.12 -41.67
N PHE A 165 -8.55 14.05 -41.30
CA PHE A 165 -7.70 14.00 -40.11
C PHE A 165 -6.23 14.29 -40.42
N GLY A 166 -5.84 14.41 -41.69
CA GLY A 166 -4.46 14.63 -42.09
C GLY A 166 -3.51 13.54 -41.58
N PHE A 167 -3.95 12.28 -41.58
CA PHE A 167 -3.16 11.15 -41.10
C PHE A 167 -1.80 11.09 -41.83
N ARG A 168 -0.71 11.03 -41.04
CA ARG A 168 0.65 10.73 -41.52
C ARG A 168 1.02 9.24 -41.38
N GLY A 169 0.09 8.43 -40.88
CA GLY A 169 0.16 6.98 -40.69
C GLY A 169 -1.21 6.44 -40.26
N HIS A 170 -1.32 5.22 -39.76
CA HIS A 170 -2.64 4.58 -39.56
C HIS A 170 -3.36 4.96 -38.25
N ALA A 171 -2.73 5.74 -37.38
CA ALA A 171 -3.32 6.16 -36.11
C ALA A 171 -2.87 7.56 -35.70
N LEU A 172 -3.69 8.20 -34.88
CA LEU A 172 -3.34 9.42 -34.17
C LEU A 172 -3.97 9.41 -32.78
N ALA A 173 -3.41 10.21 -31.88
CA ALA A 173 -3.89 10.35 -30.52
C ALA A 173 -4.07 11.83 -30.18
N PHE A 174 -5.24 12.14 -29.60
CA PHE A 174 -5.45 13.38 -28.88
C PHE A 174 -5.18 13.13 -27.41
N LEU A 175 -4.21 13.85 -26.85
CA LEU A 175 -3.79 13.69 -25.47
C LEU A 175 -4.43 14.77 -24.58
N PRO A 176 -4.79 14.45 -23.33
CA PRO A 176 -5.39 15.43 -22.43
C PRO A 176 -4.47 16.61 -22.17
N GLY A 177 -4.87 17.80 -22.62
CA GLY A 177 -4.14 19.05 -22.40
C GLY A 177 -3.07 19.38 -23.44
N GLU A 178 -2.90 18.56 -24.47
CA GLU A 178 -2.07 18.90 -25.64
C GLU A 178 -2.96 19.46 -26.76
N GLU A 179 -2.52 20.56 -27.38
CA GLU A 179 -3.18 21.10 -28.57
C GLU A 179 -2.77 20.34 -29.84
N GLU A 180 -1.54 19.82 -29.85
CA GLU A 180 -0.99 19.07 -30.97
C GLU A 180 -1.48 17.62 -30.96
N VAL A 181 -1.83 17.13 -32.15
CA VAL A 181 -2.22 15.76 -32.36
C VAL A 181 -0.97 14.92 -32.58
N ARG A 182 -0.84 13.82 -31.83
CA ARG A 182 0.29 12.89 -32.03
C ARG A 182 -0.06 11.88 -33.10
N HIS A 183 0.70 11.89 -34.19
CA HIS A 183 0.56 10.90 -35.26
C HIS A 183 1.44 9.68 -34.97
N PHE A 184 0.95 8.49 -35.30
CA PHE A 184 1.80 7.32 -35.44
C PHE A 184 2.50 7.40 -36.80
N LEU A 185 3.84 7.50 -36.79
CA LEU A 185 4.64 7.68 -38.01
C LEU A 185 5.28 6.37 -38.53
N GLY A 186 5.09 5.24 -37.82
CA GLY A 186 5.68 3.95 -38.19
C GLY A 186 7.18 3.79 -37.85
N SER A 187 7.82 4.79 -37.24
CA SER A 187 9.23 4.74 -36.85
C SER A 187 9.50 3.95 -35.56
N GLU A 188 8.48 3.75 -34.74
CA GLU A 188 8.52 2.90 -33.54
C GLU A 188 7.47 1.80 -33.61
N ASP A 189 7.61 0.78 -32.77
CA ASP A 189 6.62 -0.28 -32.64
C ASP A 189 5.25 0.27 -32.21
N PHE A 190 4.18 -0.20 -32.86
CA PHE A 190 2.84 0.35 -32.66
C PHE A 190 2.34 0.14 -31.22
N ASP A 191 2.62 -1.01 -30.61
CA ASP A 191 2.21 -1.29 -29.22
C ASP A 191 2.92 -0.34 -28.25
N ARG A 192 4.20 -0.06 -28.49
CA ARG A 192 4.97 0.90 -27.68
C ARG A 192 4.49 2.34 -27.84
N TRP A 193 4.21 2.79 -29.07
CA TRP A 193 3.61 4.10 -29.32
C TRP A 193 2.26 4.22 -28.61
N LEU A 194 1.41 3.20 -28.81
CA LEU A 194 0.06 3.13 -28.26
C LEU A 194 0.08 3.15 -26.73
N LEU A 195 0.98 2.40 -26.10
CA LEU A 195 1.16 2.37 -24.66
C LEU A 195 1.46 3.78 -24.11
N LYS A 196 2.39 4.52 -24.73
CA LYS A 196 2.75 5.90 -24.34
C LYS A 196 1.58 6.87 -24.47
N VAL A 197 0.80 6.78 -25.55
CA VAL A 197 -0.31 7.72 -25.79
C VAL A 197 -1.59 7.34 -25.05
N SER A 198 -1.69 6.12 -24.52
CA SER A 198 -2.89 5.62 -23.83
C SER A 198 -2.89 5.86 -22.32
N VAL A 199 -1.80 6.42 -21.77
CA VAL A 199 -1.70 6.74 -20.35
C VAL A 199 -2.68 7.87 -20.03
N PRO A 200 -3.67 7.68 -19.14
CA PRO A 200 -4.54 8.76 -18.73
C PRO A 200 -3.74 9.80 -17.94
N CYS A 201 -4.21 11.04 -17.95
CA CYS A 201 -3.52 12.09 -17.20
C CYS A 201 -3.60 11.88 -15.67
N LEU A 202 -4.67 11.26 -15.17
CA LEU A 202 -4.71 10.80 -13.78
C LEU A 202 -5.54 9.52 -13.74
N ALA A 203 -4.88 8.40 -13.48
CA ALA A 203 -5.53 7.11 -13.41
C ALA A 203 -6.15 6.88 -12.03
N GLU A 204 -7.41 6.47 -11.96
CA GLU A 204 -7.96 5.96 -10.71
C GLU A 204 -7.55 4.49 -10.51
N VAL A 205 -6.72 4.24 -9.51
CA VAL A 205 -6.18 2.92 -9.16
C VAL A 205 -6.89 2.44 -7.89
N ARG A 206 -7.50 1.26 -7.94
CA ARG A 206 -8.15 0.65 -6.77
C ARG A 206 -7.20 -0.31 -6.08
N ASP A 207 -6.57 -1.16 -6.89
CA ASP A 207 -5.68 -2.22 -6.42
C ASP A 207 -4.32 -2.14 -7.09
N PHE A 208 -3.31 -2.79 -6.50
CA PHE A 208 -1.95 -2.84 -7.07
C PHE A 208 -1.89 -3.40 -8.50
N SER A 209 -2.81 -4.30 -8.86
CA SER A 209 -2.85 -4.82 -10.25
C SER A 209 -3.35 -3.79 -11.28
N ASP A 210 -4.02 -2.72 -10.85
CA ASP A 210 -4.33 -1.60 -11.75
C ASP A 210 -3.08 -0.75 -12.04
N GLU A 211 -2.01 -0.87 -11.25
CA GLU A 211 -0.70 -0.23 -11.50
C GLU A 211 0.17 -1.01 -12.48
N GLU A 212 -0.16 -2.29 -12.75
CA GLU A 212 0.65 -3.17 -13.61
C GLU A 212 0.88 -2.62 -15.04
N PRO A 213 -0.12 -2.01 -15.72
CA PRO A 213 0.10 -1.40 -17.03
C PRO A 213 1.11 -0.23 -17.01
N TYR A 214 1.38 0.34 -15.83
CA TYR A 214 2.31 1.45 -15.67
C TYR A 214 3.74 0.97 -15.38
N GLU A 215 3.94 -0.31 -15.00
CA GLU A 215 5.30 -0.89 -14.92
C GLU A 215 5.92 -0.98 -16.31
N ASP A 216 5.11 -1.38 -17.29
CA ASP A 216 5.52 -1.51 -18.70
C ASP A 216 5.93 -0.17 -19.34
N LEU A 217 5.57 0.97 -18.74
CA LEU A 217 5.91 2.30 -19.24
C LEU A 217 7.37 2.69 -18.98
N ASP A 218 8.02 2.07 -17.99
CA ASP A 218 9.35 2.47 -17.49
C ASP A 218 9.41 3.98 -17.15
N LEU A 219 8.32 4.50 -16.58
CA LEU A 219 8.19 5.88 -16.14
C LEU A 219 8.08 5.93 -14.61
N PRO A 220 8.59 6.99 -13.97
CA PRO A 220 8.22 7.33 -12.60
C PRO A 220 6.71 7.48 -12.47
N ILE A 221 6.18 7.12 -11.29
CA ILE A 221 4.75 7.16 -10.98
C ILE A 221 4.51 8.12 -9.82
N ALA A 222 3.86 9.24 -10.12
CA ALA A 222 3.30 10.15 -9.14
C ALA A 222 1.96 9.60 -8.62
N LYS A 223 1.84 9.49 -7.30
CA LYS A 223 0.67 8.95 -6.60
C LYS A 223 -0.01 10.03 -5.77
N LEU A 224 -1.31 10.23 -5.99
CA LEU A 224 -2.20 11.02 -5.14
C LEU A 224 -3.01 10.07 -4.24
N PHE A 225 -2.77 10.12 -2.93
CA PHE A 225 -3.50 9.35 -1.93
C PHE A 225 -4.66 10.17 -1.36
N MET A 226 -5.87 9.62 -1.40
CA MET A 226 -7.14 10.29 -1.07
C MET A 226 -7.91 9.51 0.01
N LYS A 227 -8.71 10.16 0.87
CA LYS A 227 -9.50 9.48 1.92
C LYS A 227 -11.03 9.59 1.71
N GLY A 228 -11.45 10.25 0.64
CA GLY A 228 -12.81 10.73 0.41
C GLY A 228 -13.04 12.12 1.00
N GLY A 229 -13.86 12.92 0.33
CA GLY A 229 -14.29 14.25 0.77
C GLY A 229 -14.01 15.35 -0.25
N ALA A 230 -14.55 16.55 -0.01
CA ALA A 230 -14.47 17.67 -0.95
C ALA A 230 -13.04 18.16 -1.22
N LEU A 231 -12.13 18.01 -0.25
CA LEU A 231 -10.73 18.39 -0.43
C LEU A 231 -10.01 17.50 -1.47
N ASP A 232 -10.41 16.24 -1.59
CA ASP A 232 -9.82 15.32 -2.56
C ASP A 232 -10.17 15.72 -4.00
N ASP A 233 -11.35 16.29 -4.24
CA ASP A 233 -11.73 16.79 -5.57
C ASP A 233 -10.87 18.00 -5.99
N ILE A 234 -10.54 18.89 -5.03
CA ILE A 234 -9.60 19.99 -5.25
C ILE A 234 -8.21 19.42 -5.56
N ALA A 235 -7.71 18.50 -4.74
CA ALA A 235 -6.41 17.87 -4.94
C ALA A 235 -6.32 17.12 -6.28
N ARG A 236 -7.40 16.43 -6.69
CA ARG A 236 -7.50 15.75 -7.99
C ARG A 236 -7.42 16.74 -9.14
N SER A 237 -8.12 17.88 -9.05
CA SER A 237 -8.04 18.95 -10.04
C SER A 237 -6.62 19.51 -10.17
N VAL A 238 -5.94 19.76 -9.05
CA VAL A 238 -4.54 20.20 -9.04
C VAL A 238 -3.62 19.14 -9.65
N ALA A 239 -3.75 17.87 -9.25
CA ALA A 239 -2.93 16.78 -9.79
C ALA A 239 -3.11 16.62 -11.30
N HIS A 240 -4.33 16.81 -11.83
CA HIS A 240 -4.58 16.87 -13.26
C HIS A 240 -3.85 18.02 -13.95
N GLN A 241 -3.84 19.22 -13.35
CA GLN A 241 -3.12 20.38 -13.91
C GLN A 241 -1.61 20.17 -13.91
N VAL A 242 -1.07 19.54 -12.86
CA VAL A 242 0.35 19.19 -12.77
C VAL A 242 0.69 18.12 -13.80
N CYS A 243 -0.10 17.05 -13.89
CA CYS A 243 0.11 15.95 -14.86
C CYS A 243 0.35 16.46 -16.28
N ARG A 244 -0.46 17.43 -16.75
CA ARG A 244 -0.36 17.94 -18.13
C ARG A 244 1.05 18.45 -18.47
N GLN A 245 1.81 18.95 -17.49
CA GLN A 245 3.18 19.44 -17.68
C GLN A 245 4.22 18.31 -17.73
N PHE A 246 3.90 17.13 -17.17
CA PHE A 246 4.78 15.97 -17.08
C PHE A 246 4.30 14.79 -17.94
N PHE A 247 3.36 15.02 -18.86
CA PHE A 247 2.79 13.96 -19.68
C PHE A 247 3.89 13.22 -20.46
N GLY A 248 3.91 11.90 -20.36
CA GLY A 248 4.94 11.05 -20.97
C GLY A 248 6.31 11.06 -20.29
N ARG A 249 6.53 11.89 -19.25
CA ARG A 249 7.72 11.85 -18.37
C ARG A 249 7.42 11.16 -17.04
N ILE A 250 6.20 11.32 -16.53
CA ILE A 250 5.72 10.75 -15.27
C ILE A 250 4.29 10.26 -15.49
N ALA A 251 3.98 9.05 -15.02
CA ALA A 251 2.62 8.56 -14.93
C ALA A 251 1.96 9.02 -13.63
N PHE A 252 0.66 9.34 -13.66
CA PHE A 252 -0.05 9.83 -12.48
C PHE A 252 -1.19 8.89 -12.12
N THR A 253 -1.25 8.52 -10.84
CA THR A 253 -2.30 7.68 -10.28
C THR A 253 -2.93 8.37 -9.07
N ALA A 254 -4.21 8.09 -8.86
CA ALA A 254 -4.99 8.51 -7.70
C ALA A 254 -5.56 7.26 -7.03
N ARG A 255 -5.33 7.12 -5.72
CA ARG A 255 -5.68 5.92 -4.96
C ARG A 255 -6.36 6.28 -3.65
N ASN A 256 -7.32 5.46 -3.24
CA ASN A 256 -7.92 5.56 -1.90
C ASN A 256 -6.94 5.03 -0.84
N ALA A 257 -6.45 5.93 0.03
CA ALA A 257 -5.54 5.66 1.13
C ALA A 257 -6.08 4.67 2.16
N SER A 258 -7.40 4.47 2.21
CA SER A 258 -8.08 3.54 3.12
C SER A 258 -7.99 2.07 2.66
N LEU A 259 -7.68 1.82 1.38
CA LEU A 259 -7.61 0.47 0.82
C LEU A 259 -6.27 -0.25 1.09
N GLY A 260 -5.26 0.47 1.58
CA GLY A 260 -3.97 -0.14 1.91
C GLY A 260 -3.00 0.88 2.49
N SER A 261 -2.70 0.75 3.78
CA SER A 261 -1.77 1.65 4.47
C SER A 261 -0.31 1.46 4.05
N SER A 262 0.06 0.25 3.63
CA SER A 262 1.42 -0.10 3.25
C SER A 262 1.95 0.74 2.08
N ASP A 263 1.12 1.06 1.08
CA ASP A 263 1.55 1.79 -0.13
C ASP A 263 2.05 3.19 0.22
N TRP A 264 1.21 4.03 0.82
CA TRP A 264 1.61 5.39 1.19
C TRP A 264 2.69 5.42 2.30
N ARG A 265 2.73 4.41 3.19
CA ARG A 265 3.79 4.28 4.20
C ARG A 265 5.15 4.07 3.56
N GLN A 266 5.26 3.27 2.51
CA GLN A 266 6.53 3.05 1.79
C GLN A 266 7.08 4.34 1.16
N HIS A 267 6.22 5.33 0.90
CA HIS A 267 6.64 6.67 0.46
C HIS A 267 7.02 7.59 1.63
N GLY A 268 6.99 7.14 2.88
CA GLY A 268 7.24 7.96 4.06
C GLY A 268 6.12 8.97 4.36
N VAL A 269 4.93 8.78 3.78
CA VAL A 269 3.77 9.65 4.04
C VAL A 269 3.25 9.38 5.46
N PRO A 270 3.11 10.40 6.33
CA PRO A 270 2.60 10.19 7.68
C PRO A 270 1.11 9.80 7.70
N PRO A 271 0.67 8.96 8.65
CA PRO A 271 -0.75 8.65 8.81
C PRO A 271 -1.58 9.92 9.05
N GLY A 272 -2.82 9.91 8.55
CA GLY A 272 -3.80 10.99 8.77
C GLY A 272 -3.59 12.25 7.95
N ARG A 273 -2.53 12.35 7.14
CA ARG A 273 -2.29 13.49 6.24
C ARG A 273 -2.81 13.17 4.83
N PHE A 274 -4.10 13.35 4.60
CA PHE A 274 -4.71 13.17 3.28
C PHE A 274 -5.54 14.39 2.87
N PRO A 275 -5.57 14.75 1.57
CA PRO A 275 -4.85 14.11 0.47
C PRO A 275 -3.33 14.30 0.55
N ALA A 276 -2.58 13.30 0.08
CA ALA A 276 -1.12 13.28 0.07
C ALA A 276 -0.57 12.99 -1.32
N PHE A 277 0.64 13.47 -1.60
CA PHE A 277 1.29 13.31 -2.89
C PHE A 277 2.65 12.64 -2.72
N ALA A 278 3.00 11.73 -3.61
CA ALA A 278 4.27 11.01 -3.59
C ALA A 278 4.71 10.61 -5.00
N VAL A 279 5.96 10.18 -5.14
CA VAL A 279 6.50 9.61 -6.39
C VAL A 279 7.26 8.33 -6.08
N ALA A 280 7.16 7.34 -6.95
CA ALA A 280 8.12 6.23 -7.04
C ALA A 280 8.79 6.28 -8.42
N LEU A 281 10.07 5.94 -8.51
CA LEU A 281 10.76 5.88 -9.82
C LEU A 281 10.30 4.72 -10.71
N SER A 282 9.70 3.70 -10.13
CA SER A 282 9.05 2.58 -10.80
C SER A 282 8.03 1.94 -9.85
N THR A 283 7.33 0.89 -10.25
CA THR A 283 6.50 0.09 -9.33
C THR A 283 7.28 -0.97 -8.56
N ALA A 284 8.56 -1.18 -8.87
CA ALA A 284 9.35 -2.24 -8.26
C ALA A 284 9.44 -2.06 -6.74
N TYR A 285 9.38 -3.18 -5.99
CA TYR A 285 9.33 -3.13 -4.53
C TYR A 285 10.50 -2.35 -3.89
N ASN A 286 11.70 -2.45 -4.46
CA ASN A 286 12.93 -1.81 -3.99
C ASN A 286 13.24 -0.46 -4.66
N THR A 287 12.29 0.12 -5.40
CA THR A 287 12.48 1.42 -6.04
C THR A 287 12.67 2.56 -5.03
N SER A 288 13.40 3.60 -5.43
CA SER A 288 13.41 4.86 -4.67
C SER A 288 12.02 5.49 -4.68
N ARG A 289 11.60 5.96 -3.52
CA ARG A 289 10.30 6.59 -3.27
C ARG A 289 10.50 7.94 -2.60
N PHE A 290 9.62 8.88 -2.90
CA PHE A 290 9.66 10.25 -2.42
C PHE A 290 8.25 10.65 -1.96
N GLY A 291 8.08 10.97 -0.68
CA GLY A 291 6.83 11.50 -0.14
C GLY A 291 6.91 13.02 -0.05
N PHE A 292 5.89 13.72 -0.54
CA PHE A 292 5.80 15.17 -0.41
C PHE A 292 5.27 15.53 0.98
N LEU A 293 6.15 16.05 1.85
CA LEU A 293 5.82 16.39 3.24
C LEU A 293 5.46 17.87 3.45
N GLY A 294 5.48 18.69 2.39
CA GLY A 294 5.27 20.14 2.44
C GLY A 294 3.81 20.58 2.68
N ILE A 295 2.86 19.65 2.81
CA ILE A 295 1.45 19.96 3.10
C ILE A 295 1.31 20.34 4.58
N PRO A 296 0.91 21.58 4.91
CA PRO A 296 0.73 22.00 6.30
C PRO A 296 -0.40 21.22 6.98
N LYS A 297 -0.16 20.73 8.22
CA LYS A 297 -1.17 19.98 8.99
C LYS A 297 -2.44 20.81 9.26
N ASN A 298 -2.28 22.10 9.53
CA ASN A 298 -3.36 22.96 10.02
C ASN A 298 -4.12 23.68 8.91
N GLN A 299 -3.57 23.74 7.70
CA GLN A 299 -4.14 24.46 6.56
C GLN A 299 -4.03 23.66 5.25
N PRO A 300 -4.47 22.38 5.21
CA PRO A 300 -4.34 21.56 4.02
C PRO A 300 -5.16 22.14 2.85
N LYS A 301 -6.33 22.74 3.15
CA LYS A 301 -7.21 23.34 2.15
C LYS A 301 -6.54 24.52 1.41
N ASP A 302 -5.89 25.42 2.15
CA ASP A 302 -5.26 26.60 1.56
C ASP A 302 -4.06 26.22 0.68
N PHE A 303 -3.31 25.19 1.08
CA PHE A 303 -2.25 24.62 0.25
C PHE A 303 -2.79 24.14 -1.10
N TRP A 304 -3.84 23.31 -1.10
CA TRP A 304 -4.41 22.74 -2.32
C TRP A 304 -5.13 23.78 -3.20
N LEU A 305 -5.67 24.85 -2.62
CA LEU A 305 -6.30 25.93 -3.39
C LEU A 305 -5.29 26.95 -3.95
N GLY A 306 -4.12 27.09 -3.34
CA GLY A 306 -3.12 28.08 -3.72
C GLY A 306 -1.83 27.47 -4.27
N PRO A 307 -0.79 27.28 -3.43
CA PRO A 307 0.57 26.99 -3.90
C PRO A 307 0.78 25.58 -4.45
N ALA A 308 -0.16 24.63 -4.24
CA ALA A 308 0.07 23.23 -4.55
C ALA A 308 0.51 22.97 -5.99
N ARG A 309 -0.06 23.67 -6.98
CA ARG A 309 0.33 23.46 -8.39
C ARG A 309 1.82 23.72 -8.63
N GLN A 310 2.32 24.87 -8.17
CA GLN A 310 3.72 25.24 -8.38
C GLN A 310 4.64 24.35 -7.55
N VAL A 311 4.34 24.19 -6.26
CA VAL A 311 5.21 23.45 -5.34
C VAL A 311 5.30 21.96 -5.71
N LEU A 312 4.21 21.34 -6.17
CA LEU A 312 4.24 19.97 -6.66
C LEU A 312 5.00 19.86 -7.99
N THR A 313 4.93 20.86 -8.85
CA THR A 313 5.73 20.91 -10.10
C THR A 313 7.23 20.95 -9.76
N ASP A 314 7.64 21.83 -8.84
CA ASP A 314 9.03 21.95 -8.40
C ASP A 314 9.52 20.66 -7.74
N PHE A 315 8.67 20.02 -6.93
CA PHE A 315 8.95 18.72 -6.32
C PHE A 315 9.19 17.63 -7.37
N LEU A 316 8.36 17.56 -8.40
CA LEU A 316 8.51 16.57 -9.47
C LEU A 316 9.78 16.79 -10.30
N GLU A 317 10.11 18.04 -10.65
CA GLU A 317 11.37 18.35 -11.32
C GLU A 317 12.58 17.99 -10.45
N ALA A 318 12.52 18.25 -9.14
CA ALA A 318 13.57 17.85 -8.21
C ALA A 318 13.74 16.32 -8.12
N VAL A 319 12.65 15.54 -8.21
CA VAL A 319 12.72 14.08 -8.34
C VAL A 319 13.40 13.67 -9.64
N LEU A 320 12.97 14.22 -10.79
CA LEU A 320 13.51 13.88 -12.11
C LEU A 320 15.00 14.25 -12.26
N ASN A 321 15.42 15.34 -11.61
CA ASN A 321 16.81 15.78 -11.58
C ASN A 321 17.67 15.01 -10.56
N GLY A 322 17.07 14.10 -9.78
CA GLY A 322 17.78 13.32 -8.77
C GLY A 322 18.32 14.16 -7.59
N SER A 323 17.76 15.35 -7.37
CA SER A 323 18.24 16.27 -6.33
C SER A 323 17.62 16.02 -4.96
N LEU A 324 16.62 15.14 -4.87
CA LEU A 324 15.96 14.78 -3.61
C LEU A 324 16.53 13.51 -3.00
N VAL A 325 16.53 13.46 -1.67
CA VAL A 325 16.83 12.25 -0.91
C VAL A 325 15.56 11.38 -0.86
N PRO A 326 15.65 10.07 -1.17
CA PRO A 326 14.51 9.17 -1.04
C PRO A 326 13.90 9.21 0.36
N SER A 327 12.58 9.27 0.40
CA SER A 327 11.81 9.09 1.62
C SER A 327 11.89 7.65 2.08
N ARG A 328 11.79 7.48 3.40
CA ARG A 328 11.80 6.17 4.05
C ARG A 328 10.51 5.97 4.81
N MET A 329 10.11 4.72 4.90
CA MET A 329 8.95 4.35 5.70
C MET A 329 9.19 4.80 7.15
N SER A 330 8.23 5.53 7.72
CA SER A 330 8.33 5.95 9.12
C SER A 330 6.94 6.25 9.65
N GLU A 331 6.64 5.73 10.83
CA GLU A 331 5.44 6.09 11.55
C GLU A 331 5.49 7.54 12.06
N SER A 332 4.34 8.06 12.48
CA SER A 332 4.25 9.25 13.35
C SER A 332 5.13 9.07 14.57
N PRO A 333 5.93 10.09 14.96
CA PRO A 333 6.59 10.00 16.25
C PRO A 333 5.48 9.96 17.31
N PRO A 334 5.68 9.28 18.44
CA PRO A 334 4.78 9.44 19.56
C PRO A 334 4.70 10.92 19.94
N ASP A 335 3.51 11.38 20.31
CA ASP A 335 3.31 12.75 20.78
C ASP A 335 4.12 12.94 22.08
N GLU A 336 4.75 14.11 22.25
CA GLU A 336 5.65 14.35 23.39
C GLU A 336 4.93 14.22 24.74
N ASP A 337 3.61 14.44 24.76
CA ASP A 337 2.75 14.28 25.93
C ASP A 337 2.38 12.80 26.22
N GLU A 338 2.52 11.90 25.24
CA GLU A 338 2.19 10.48 25.37
C GLU A 338 3.39 9.62 25.80
N GLU A 339 4.64 10.09 25.57
CA GLU A 339 5.80 9.39 26.12
C GLU A 339 5.96 9.74 27.60
N PRO A 340 5.86 8.75 28.52
CA PRO A 340 6.06 9.03 29.93
C PRO A 340 7.45 9.64 30.14
N ALA A 341 7.49 10.86 30.68
CA ALA A 341 8.71 11.61 30.95
C ALA A 341 9.68 10.87 31.90
N HIS A 342 9.21 9.81 32.56
CA HIS A 342 9.98 9.01 33.52
C HIS A 342 10.70 7.85 32.83
N SER A 343 12.01 7.84 33.00
CA SER A 343 13.03 7.24 32.16
C SER A 343 13.23 5.72 32.28
N GLY A 344 12.24 4.95 32.74
CA GLY A 344 12.34 3.50 32.97
C GLY A 344 11.67 2.60 31.93
N PHE A 345 11.09 3.17 30.88
CA PHE A 345 10.30 2.43 29.88
C PHE A 345 11.02 2.32 28.53
N VAL A 346 10.68 1.27 27.77
CA VAL A 346 11.12 1.15 26.38
C VAL A 346 10.43 2.21 25.53
N ARG A 347 11.21 3.08 24.92
CA ARG A 347 10.73 4.17 24.05
C ARG A 347 10.48 3.66 22.64
N LYS A 348 9.48 4.21 21.95
CA LYS A 348 9.21 3.85 20.55
C LYS A 348 10.12 4.67 19.63
N LEU A 349 11.02 3.99 18.91
CA LEU A 349 11.83 4.59 17.87
C LEU A 349 11.11 4.49 16.52
N VAL A 350 11.06 5.60 15.79
CA VAL A 350 10.50 5.67 14.44
C VAL A 350 11.60 6.01 13.43
N GLY A 351 11.43 5.60 12.17
CA GLY A 351 12.46 5.70 11.13
C GLY A 351 13.08 7.10 10.99
N ARG A 352 12.26 8.15 11.04
CA ARG A 352 12.72 9.55 10.96
C ARG A 352 13.57 10.04 12.14
N ARG A 353 13.39 9.46 13.34
CA ARG A 353 14.13 9.81 14.57
C ARG A 353 15.35 8.90 14.76
N CYS A 354 15.46 7.84 13.97
CA CYS A 354 16.51 6.84 14.06
C CYS A 354 17.91 7.45 14.00
N GLN A 355 18.15 8.35 13.03
CA GLN A 355 19.45 9.01 12.89
C GLN A 355 19.78 9.86 14.12
N GLN A 356 18.85 10.70 14.58
CA GLN A 356 19.04 11.54 15.75
C GLN A 356 19.39 10.73 17.01
N VAL A 357 18.68 9.62 17.26
CA VAL A 357 18.94 8.76 18.42
C VAL A 357 20.27 8.02 18.31
N VAL A 358 20.63 7.55 17.11
CA VAL A 358 21.88 6.78 16.91
C VAL A 358 23.12 7.66 16.87
N GLU A 359 23.02 8.84 16.28
CA GLU A 359 24.17 9.70 15.98
C GLU A 359 24.36 10.84 16.99
N ASP A 360 23.27 11.41 17.51
CA ASP A 360 23.28 12.70 18.23
C ASP A 360 22.71 12.61 19.66
N SER A 361 22.37 11.42 20.16
CA SER A 361 21.85 11.23 21.53
C SER A 361 22.85 11.68 22.59
N ASP A 362 22.36 12.31 23.67
CA ASP A 362 23.16 12.71 24.84
C ASP A 362 23.44 11.53 25.79
N SER A 363 22.67 10.44 25.67
CA SER A 363 22.80 9.23 26.49
C SER A 363 23.13 8.00 25.66
N GLU A 364 23.62 6.96 26.33
CA GLU A 364 23.78 5.64 25.72
C GLU A 364 22.40 5.05 25.41
N ALA A 365 22.28 4.36 24.29
CA ALA A 365 21.01 3.78 23.87
C ALA A 365 21.16 2.32 23.42
N LEU A 366 20.35 1.45 24.01
CA LEU A 366 20.10 0.09 23.53
C LEU A 366 18.87 0.13 22.61
N ILE A 367 19.01 -0.32 21.37
CA ILE A 367 17.92 -0.32 20.39
C ILE A 367 17.62 -1.78 20.01
N GLU A 368 16.40 -2.24 20.25
CA GLU A 368 15.86 -3.45 19.62
C GLU A 368 15.21 -3.07 18.29
N GLY A 369 15.75 -3.55 17.19
CA GLY A 369 15.02 -3.65 15.93
C GLY A 369 14.25 -4.97 15.91
N PHE A 370 12.97 -4.94 15.56
CA PHE A 370 12.11 -6.13 15.47
C PHE A 370 11.06 -5.97 14.37
N ASP A 371 10.25 -6.99 14.17
CA ASP A 371 9.02 -6.95 13.38
C ASP A 371 7.88 -7.51 14.23
N GLU A 372 6.72 -6.83 14.25
CA GLU A 372 5.56 -7.17 15.09
C GLU A 372 5.01 -8.59 14.83
N TRP A 373 5.24 -9.18 13.66
CA TRP A 373 4.68 -10.48 13.27
C TRP A 373 5.43 -11.70 13.84
N ARG A 374 6.47 -11.49 14.65
CA ARG A 374 7.21 -12.57 15.32
C ARG A 374 6.37 -13.26 16.42
N ARG A 375 6.48 -14.60 16.51
CA ARG A 375 5.62 -15.42 17.41
C ARG A 375 5.80 -15.12 18.89
N ASP A 376 7.00 -14.78 19.32
CA ASP A 376 7.40 -14.54 20.72
C ASP A 376 7.50 -13.05 21.07
N HIS A 377 6.89 -12.18 20.25
CA HIS A 377 6.97 -10.72 20.41
C HIS A 377 6.56 -10.27 21.81
N SER A 378 5.47 -10.83 22.35
CA SER A 378 4.89 -10.41 23.62
C SER A 378 5.78 -10.73 24.82
N ASP A 379 6.38 -11.92 24.89
CA ASP A 379 7.29 -12.30 25.98
C ASP A 379 8.56 -11.45 25.95
N ARG A 380 9.18 -11.30 24.77
CA ARG A 380 10.38 -10.48 24.61
C ARG A 380 10.13 -9.00 24.89
N SER A 381 8.99 -8.47 24.46
CA SER A 381 8.60 -7.08 24.77
C SER A 381 8.56 -6.86 26.28
N ARG A 382 7.89 -7.75 27.02
CA ARG A 382 7.82 -7.66 28.49
C ARG A 382 9.20 -7.72 29.14
N ARG A 383 10.05 -8.66 28.73
CA ARG A 383 11.41 -8.76 29.27
C ARG A 383 12.26 -7.52 28.96
N LEU A 384 12.09 -6.93 27.77
CA LEU A 384 12.79 -5.70 27.42
C LEU A 384 12.26 -4.50 28.21
N ASP A 385 10.96 -4.44 28.50
CA ASP A 385 10.37 -3.42 29.39
C ASP A 385 10.98 -3.49 30.80
N LEU A 386 11.12 -4.69 31.35
CA LEU A 386 11.79 -4.91 32.63
C LEU A 386 13.27 -4.51 32.58
N LEU A 387 13.98 -4.89 31.51
CA LEU A 387 15.39 -4.52 31.34
C LEU A 387 15.58 -3.00 31.24
N ALA A 388 14.67 -2.28 30.58
CA ALA A 388 14.73 -0.82 30.48
C ALA A 388 14.72 -0.13 31.86
N SER A 389 13.88 -0.61 32.78
CA SER A 389 13.83 -0.10 34.15
C SER A 389 15.12 -0.37 34.92
N LEU A 390 15.78 -1.50 34.64
CA LEU A 390 17.04 -1.87 35.29
C LEU A 390 18.26 -1.14 34.69
N LEU A 391 18.19 -0.71 33.43
CA LEU A 391 19.25 0.05 32.75
C LEU A 391 19.17 1.57 33.00
N LEU A 392 18.02 2.07 33.45
CA LEU A 392 17.82 3.48 33.78
C LEU A 392 18.87 4.04 34.76
N PRO A 393 19.20 3.40 35.91
CA PRO A 393 20.21 3.90 36.85
C PRO A 393 21.60 4.11 36.22
N HIS A 394 21.87 3.45 35.09
CA HIS A 394 23.12 3.56 34.33
C HIS A 394 23.07 4.61 33.21
N ASN A 395 21.99 5.40 33.12
CA ASN A 395 21.74 6.38 32.05
C ASN A 395 21.74 5.76 30.63
N ILE A 396 21.24 4.53 30.52
CA ILE A 396 21.09 3.83 29.24
C ILE A 396 19.62 3.79 28.88
N SER A 397 19.25 4.49 27.81
CA SER A 397 17.88 4.49 27.28
C SER A 397 17.63 3.25 26.43
N VAL A 398 16.44 2.66 26.54
CA VAL A 398 16.06 1.51 25.70
C VAL A 398 15.01 1.93 24.70
N TYR A 399 15.23 1.58 23.43
CA TYR A 399 14.36 1.90 22.31
C TYR A 399 13.91 0.63 21.58
N ARG A 400 12.71 0.67 21.01
CA ARG A 400 12.19 -0.36 20.09
C ARG A 400 11.85 0.25 18.74
N LEU A 401 12.34 -0.35 17.67
CA LEU A 401 12.06 0.03 16.28
C LEU A 401 11.38 -1.15 15.57
N ASP A 402 10.13 -0.95 15.14
CA ASP A 402 9.42 -1.90 14.30
C ASP A 402 9.76 -1.68 12.83
N PHE A 403 10.54 -2.59 12.23
CA PHE A 403 10.94 -2.56 10.83
C PHE A 403 9.80 -2.87 9.86
N GLY A 404 8.71 -3.48 10.32
CA GLY A 404 7.51 -3.66 9.51
C GLY A 404 6.84 -2.32 9.18
N GLN A 405 7.09 -1.29 10.00
CA GLN A 405 6.47 0.02 9.89
C GLN A 405 7.46 1.19 9.78
N ASN A 406 8.76 0.92 9.92
CA ASN A 406 9.81 1.93 9.89
C ASN A 406 11.05 1.44 9.13
N GLU A 407 11.73 2.38 8.47
CA GLU A 407 12.98 2.15 7.76
C GLU A 407 13.99 3.22 8.17
N CYS A 408 15.12 2.77 8.70
CA CYS A 408 16.25 3.65 9.02
C CYS A 408 17.19 3.79 7.82
N PRO A 409 18.00 4.87 7.78
CA PRO A 409 19.13 4.91 6.87
C PRO A 409 20.01 3.66 6.97
N PRO A 410 20.44 3.05 5.84
CA PRO A 410 21.22 1.81 5.86
C PRO A 410 22.59 2.01 6.50
N ASN A 411 23.11 3.23 6.49
CA ASN A 411 24.32 3.66 7.19
C ASN A 411 24.11 3.90 8.69
N VAL A 412 22.86 4.07 9.14
CA VAL A 412 22.51 4.27 10.55
C VAL A 412 22.18 2.93 11.19
N LEU A 413 21.12 2.27 10.74
CA LEU A 413 20.64 1.03 11.36
C LEU A 413 20.15 0.07 10.27
N ARG A 414 20.91 -1.01 10.05
CA ARG A 414 20.64 -2.00 9.00
C ARG A 414 19.40 -2.83 9.35
N SER A 415 18.53 -3.03 8.35
CA SER A 415 17.35 -3.88 8.48
C SER A 415 17.70 -5.31 8.92
N ILE A 416 16.73 -5.96 9.56
CA ILE A 416 16.78 -7.36 9.94
C ILE A 416 15.65 -8.12 9.25
N SER A 417 15.74 -9.44 9.20
CA SER A 417 14.67 -10.28 8.67
C SER A 417 13.44 -10.23 9.58
N ALA A 418 12.24 -10.16 8.99
CA ALA A 418 10.94 -10.04 9.66
C ALA A 418 10.61 -11.13 10.70
N GLY A 419 11.42 -12.19 10.80
CA GLY A 419 11.26 -13.26 11.79
C GLY A 419 12.09 -13.11 13.06
N TYR A 420 12.96 -12.08 13.15
CA TYR A 420 13.98 -11.99 14.20
C TYR A 420 14.04 -10.59 14.84
N SER A 421 14.59 -10.51 16.04
CA SER A 421 15.07 -9.28 16.69
C SER A 421 16.58 -9.12 16.52
N GLY A 422 17.01 -7.87 16.34
CA GLY A 422 18.42 -7.47 16.36
C GLY A 422 18.64 -6.37 17.39
N TYR A 423 19.78 -6.43 18.08
CA TYR A 423 20.15 -5.44 19.10
C TYR A 423 21.32 -4.59 18.64
N PHE A 424 21.18 -3.29 18.87
CA PHE A 424 22.16 -2.28 18.52
C PHE A 424 22.47 -1.41 19.73
N PHE A 425 23.70 -0.94 19.84
CA PHE A 425 24.14 -0.06 20.92
C PHE A 425 24.74 1.22 20.36
N ALA A 426 24.14 2.36 20.71
CA ALA A 426 24.58 3.70 20.33
C ALA A 426 25.25 4.39 21.52
N HIS A 427 26.41 5.01 21.26
CA HIS A 427 27.12 5.81 22.26
C HIS A 427 26.65 7.26 22.21
N PRO A 428 26.79 8.02 23.31
CA PRO A 428 26.46 9.43 23.32
C PRO A 428 27.35 10.20 22.35
N HIS A 429 26.74 11.13 21.61
CA HIS A 429 27.37 11.95 20.58
C HIS A 429 28.23 11.11 19.61
N ALA A 430 27.70 9.98 19.13
CA ALA A 430 28.41 9.04 18.27
C ALA A 430 29.01 9.71 17.02
N ARG A 431 28.29 10.66 16.41
CA ARG A 431 28.77 11.43 15.26
C ARG A 431 29.96 12.32 15.58
N GLN A 432 29.90 13.07 16.68
CA GLN A 432 30.99 13.95 17.12
C GLN A 432 32.22 13.17 17.57
N SER A 433 32.00 12.02 18.20
CA SER A 433 33.07 11.14 18.69
C SER A 433 33.62 10.17 17.64
N GLY A 434 33.06 10.15 16.42
CA GLY A 434 33.42 9.21 15.36
C GLY A 434 33.16 7.73 15.72
N ARG A 435 32.34 7.46 16.74
CA ARG A 435 31.99 6.11 17.17
C ARG A 435 30.90 5.54 16.27
N LYS A 436 31.10 4.30 15.82
CA LYS A 436 30.10 3.58 15.02
C LYS A 436 29.09 2.88 15.92
N LEU A 437 27.85 2.77 15.44
CA LEU A 437 26.82 1.92 16.04
C LEU A 437 27.33 0.48 16.17
N GLN A 438 27.20 -0.09 17.35
CA GLN A 438 27.59 -1.48 17.60
C GLN A 438 26.37 -2.38 17.36
N ARG A 439 26.58 -3.53 16.72
CA ARG A 439 25.52 -4.50 16.43
C ARG A 439 25.86 -5.84 17.06
N LEU A 440 24.90 -6.43 17.75
CA LEU A 440 25.01 -7.81 18.19
C LEU A 440 24.87 -8.75 16.98
N ARG A 441 25.88 -9.60 16.76
CA ARG A 441 25.96 -10.46 15.56
C ARG A 441 24.84 -11.50 15.51
N LYS A 442 24.49 -12.06 16.66
CA LYS A 442 23.42 -13.06 16.78
C LYS A 442 22.07 -12.36 16.69
N LEU A 443 21.24 -12.82 15.76
CA LEU A 443 19.83 -12.50 15.71
C LEU A 443 19.11 -13.35 16.78
N ASP A 444 18.09 -12.77 17.41
CA ASP A 444 17.38 -13.40 18.53
C ASP A 444 18.29 -13.91 19.66
N PRO A 445 19.17 -13.07 20.23
CA PRO A 445 19.95 -13.44 21.42
C PRO A 445 19.07 -13.70 22.64
N ASP A 446 19.55 -14.54 23.56
CA ASP A 446 19.01 -14.56 24.92
C ASP A 446 19.34 -13.24 25.64
N PHE A 447 18.61 -12.92 26.72
CA PHE A 447 18.83 -11.66 27.46
C PHE A 447 20.18 -11.61 28.17
N GLU A 448 20.79 -12.77 28.47
CA GLU A 448 22.17 -12.87 28.94
C GLU A 448 23.16 -12.28 27.92
N GLN A 449 23.06 -12.68 26.66
CA GLN A 449 23.86 -12.10 25.58
C GLN A 449 23.57 -10.62 25.36
N VAL A 450 22.31 -10.17 25.52
CA VAL A 450 21.96 -8.74 25.43
C VAL A 450 22.62 -7.95 26.56
N ILE A 451 22.58 -8.43 27.80
CA ILE A 451 23.20 -7.77 28.94
C ILE A 451 24.73 -7.75 28.80
N HIS A 452 25.36 -8.86 28.42
CA HIS A 452 26.79 -8.88 28.12
C HIS A 452 27.17 -7.93 27.00
N PHE A 453 26.31 -7.78 25.98
CA PHE A 453 26.51 -6.84 24.90
C PHE A 453 26.44 -5.39 25.37
N VAL A 454 25.48 -5.05 26.24
CA VAL A 454 25.39 -3.73 26.88
C VAL A 454 26.64 -3.47 27.72
N GLN A 455 27.03 -4.39 28.61
CA GLN A 455 28.24 -4.25 29.44
C GLN A 455 29.51 -4.03 28.61
N LYS A 456 29.65 -4.76 27.50
CA LYS A 456 30.83 -4.66 26.62
C LYS A 456 30.99 -3.27 25.99
N HIS A 457 29.88 -2.57 25.76
CA HIS A 457 29.89 -1.31 25.01
C HIS A 457 29.52 -0.10 25.86
N SER A 458 28.95 -0.28 27.06
CA SER A 458 28.70 0.82 27.98
C SER A 458 30.01 1.39 28.53
N ARG A 459 29.99 2.69 28.84
CA ARG A 459 31.04 3.36 29.61
C ARG A 459 30.93 3.08 31.11
N VAL A 460 29.77 2.62 31.58
CA VAL A 460 29.48 2.33 32.98
C VAL A 460 29.68 0.83 33.22
N GLU A 461 30.30 0.49 34.34
CA GLU A 461 30.40 -0.91 34.76
C GLU A 461 29.06 -1.37 35.34
N ILE A 462 28.50 -2.42 34.73
CA ILE A 462 27.23 -3.05 35.07
C ILE A 462 27.53 -4.45 35.59
N GLY A 463 27.09 -4.74 36.81
CA GLY A 463 27.16 -6.08 37.39
C GLY A 463 26.27 -7.04 36.62
N VAL A 464 26.81 -7.74 35.61
CA VAL A 464 26.03 -8.61 34.71
C VAL A 464 25.23 -9.66 35.48
N SER A 465 25.85 -10.32 36.47
CA SER A 465 25.17 -11.33 37.29
C SER A 465 24.04 -10.74 38.14
N GLU A 466 24.23 -9.54 38.68
CA GLU A 466 23.22 -8.83 39.48
C GLU A 466 22.03 -8.41 38.60
N LEU A 467 22.34 -7.87 37.41
CA LEU A 467 21.32 -7.44 36.45
C LEU A 467 20.51 -8.63 35.91
N LEU A 468 21.15 -9.77 35.66
CA LEU A 468 20.49 -11.01 35.26
C LEU A 468 19.58 -11.54 36.36
N ALA A 469 20.08 -11.64 37.60
CA ALA A 469 19.28 -12.09 38.73
C ALA A 469 18.07 -11.17 38.97
N ALA A 470 18.25 -9.85 38.85
CA ALA A 470 17.17 -8.88 38.96
C ALA A 470 16.13 -9.03 37.84
N LEU A 471 16.57 -9.25 36.60
CA LEU A 471 15.69 -9.47 35.45
C LEU A 471 14.88 -10.77 35.60
N GLU A 472 15.51 -11.87 36.00
CA GLU A 472 14.86 -13.16 36.23
C GLU A 472 13.86 -13.10 37.40
N SER A 473 14.23 -12.41 38.48
CA SER A 473 13.34 -12.16 39.62
C SER A 473 12.12 -11.36 39.18
N ALA A 474 12.32 -10.24 38.46
CA ALA A 474 11.23 -9.40 37.96
C ALA A 474 10.33 -10.13 36.97
N ALA A 475 10.90 -10.93 36.06
CA ALA A 475 10.14 -11.74 35.11
C ALA A 475 9.29 -12.82 35.80
N SER A 476 9.86 -13.47 36.82
CA SER A 476 9.16 -14.48 37.63
C SER A 476 7.99 -13.85 38.41
N SER A 477 8.21 -12.70 39.04
CA SER A 477 7.14 -11.94 39.71
C SER A 477 6.04 -11.52 38.73
N ALA A 478 6.40 -10.98 37.55
CA ALA A 478 5.43 -10.57 36.54
C ALA A 478 4.59 -11.74 36.03
N SER A 479 5.21 -12.90 35.78
CA SER A 479 4.51 -14.12 35.35
C SER A 479 3.52 -14.63 36.40
N THR A 480 3.88 -14.55 37.69
CA THR A 480 3.02 -14.94 38.81
C THR A 480 1.79 -14.04 38.90
N ILE A 481 1.97 -12.73 38.74
CA ILE A 481 0.85 -11.78 38.80
C ILE A 481 -0.08 -11.95 37.59
N VAL A 482 0.46 -12.12 36.38
CA VAL A 482 -0.35 -12.35 35.17
C VAL A 482 -1.08 -13.69 35.25
N GLY A 483 -0.41 -14.75 35.74
CA GLY A 483 -1.01 -16.06 35.96
C GLY A 483 -2.14 -16.00 37.00
N GLY A 484 -1.92 -15.28 38.10
CA GLY A 484 -2.94 -15.04 39.13
C GLY A 484 -4.12 -14.21 38.61
N ALA A 485 -3.87 -13.16 37.82
CA ALA A 485 -4.91 -12.34 37.21
C ALA A 485 -5.76 -13.14 36.20
N MET A 486 -5.13 -13.94 35.34
CA MET A 486 -5.87 -14.81 34.40
C MET A 486 -6.62 -15.94 35.11
N ALA A 487 -6.07 -16.50 36.19
CA ALA A 487 -6.79 -17.47 37.02
C ALA A 487 -8.00 -16.82 37.71
N ALA A 488 -7.84 -15.60 38.24
CA ALA A 488 -8.92 -14.83 38.85
C ALA A 488 -10.00 -14.43 37.82
N GLU A 489 -9.61 -14.05 36.59
CA GLU A 489 -10.55 -13.73 35.50
C GLU A 489 -11.35 -14.96 35.05
N ARG A 490 -10.74 -16.15 35.07
CA ARG A 490 -11.46 -17.41 34.81
C ARG A 490 -12.44 -17.79 35.92
N ILE A 491 -12.16 -17.38 37.15
CA ILE A 491 -13.02 -17.65 38.33
C ILE A 491 -14.10 -16.56 38.47
N GLY A 492 -13.81 -15.33 38.05
CA GLY A 492 -14.69 -14.17 38.09
C GLY A 492 -14.93 -13.61 36.70
N ALA A 493 -15.74 -14.29 35.90
CA ALA A 493 -16.26 -13.75 34.65
C ALA A 493 -17.28 -12.64 34.94
N GLY A 494 -16.78 -11.45 35.28
CA GLY A 494 -17.60 -10.28 35.57
C GLY A 494 -16.75 -9.06 35.91
N VAL A 495 -16.40 -8.27 34.90
CA VAL A 495 -16.08 -6.83 35.02
C VAL A 495 -14.70 -6.43 35.59
N PHE A 496 -13.59 -7.05 35.18
CA PHE A 496 -12.25 -6.49 35.49
C PHE A 496 -11.41 -6.16 34.24
N SER A 497 -11.04 -4.88 34.11
CA SER A 497 -10.28 -4.33 32.98
C SER A 497 -8.77 -4.47 33.19
N TRP A 498 -8.09 -5.04 32.19
CA TRP A 498 -6.64 -5.28 32.12
C TRP A 498 -5.75 -4.06 32.46
N ARG A 499 -6.25 -2.83 32.28
CA ARG A 499 -5.50 -1.60 32.58
C ARG A 499 -5.23 -1.41 34.08
N LEU A 500 -6.11 -1.90 34.95
CA LEU A 500 -5.94 -1.80 36.40
C LEU A 500 -4.85 -2.76 36.91
N ALA A 501 -4.74 -3.96 36.35
CA ALA A 501 -3.74 -4.95 36.76
C ALA A 501 -2.30 -4.47 36.48
N VAL A 502 -2.06 -3.86 35.31
CA VAL A 502 -0.75 -3.31 34.95
C VAL A 502 -0.34 -2.16 35.88
N LEU A 503 -1.29 -1.27 36.22
CA LEU A 503 -1.04 -0.16 37.14
C LEU A 503 -0.68 -0.67 38.55
N SER A 504 -1.34 -1.72 39.04
CA SER A 504 -1.05 -2.33 40.35
C SER A 504 0.31 -3.01 40.40
N ILE A 505 0.77 -3.62 39.31
CA ILE A 505 2.11 -4.23 39.21
C ILE A 505 3.19 -3.15 39.29
N LEU A 506 3.04 -2.04 38.57
CA LEU A 506 4.01 -0.95 38.56
C LEU A 506 4.11 -0.23 39.91
N VAL A 507 2.98 0.00 40.57
CA VAL A 507 2.94 0.59 41.93
C VAL A 507 3.49 -0.37 42.99
N GLY A 508 3.35 -1.69 42.79
CA GLY A 508 3.90 -2.70 43.70
C GLY A 508 5.40 -2.95 43.54
N ALA A 509 5.95 -2.82 42.33
CA ALA A 509 7.35 -3.07 42.03
C ALA A 509 8.27 -1.90 42.36
N VAL A 510 7.78 -0.66 42.27
CA VAL A 510 8.51 0.54 42.72
C VAL A 510 8.29 0.68 44.23
N GLY A 511 9.10 -0.01 45.03
CA GLY A 511 8.99 0.00 46.48
C GLY A 511 8.97 1.43 47.05
N MET A 512 7.82 1.85 47.58
CA MET A 512 7.73 3.10 48.35
C MET A 512 8.49 2.93 49.68
N PRO A 513 9.47 3.79 49.99
CA PRO A 513 10.02 3.84 51.33
C PRO A 513 8.98 4.47 52.28
N ARG A 514 8.57 3.68 53.28
CA ARG A 514 8.03 4.08 54.59
C ARG A 514 7.39 5.48 54.67
N TYR A 515 6.11 5.60 54.31
CA TYR A 515 5.20 6.50 55.01
C TYR A 515 3.94 5.73 55.41
N SER A 516 3.98 5.23 56.64
CA SER A 516 2.86 4.64 57.36
C SER A 516 1.89 5.73 57.81
N MET A 517 0.60 5.40 57.84
CA MET A 517 -0.52 6.18 58.39
C MET A 517 -0.97 7.43 57.61
N LYS A 518 -1.62 7.24 56.45
CA LYS A 518 -2.81 8.04 56.05
C LYS A 518 -3.62 7.49 54.87
N LEU A 519 -3.15 6.45 54.15
CA LEU A 519 -3.87 5.94 52.97
C LEU A 519 -5.02 4.94 53.24
N ARG A 520 -5.26 4.51 54.49
CA ARG A 520 -6.40 3.61 54.79
C ARG A 520 -7.77 4.30 54.67
N CYS A 521 -7.83 5.63 54.71
CA CYS A 521 -9.09 6.36 54.55
C CYS A 521 -9.47 6.65 53.09
N LEU A 522 -8.49 6.73 52.16
CA LEU A 522 -8.80 7.02 50.75
C LEU A 522 -9.36 5.80 49.98
N ASN A 523 -8.88 4.59 50.28
CA ASN A 523 -9.37 3.38 49.60
C ASN A 523 -10.81 2.98 49.98
N VAL A 524 -11.26 3.36 51.19
CA VAL A 524 -12.66 3.16 51.60
C VAL A 524 -13.59 4.19 50.95
N ALA A 525 -13.14 5.44 50.79
CA ALA A 525 -13.93 6.49 50.14
C ALA A 525 -14.12 6.26 48.62
N ALA A 526 -13.08 5.79 47.93
CA ALA A 526 -13.17 5.46 46.50
C ALA A 526 -14.09 4.26 46.22
N SER A 527 -14.13 3.29 47.14
CA SER A 527 -15.00 2.11 47.02
C SER A 527 -16.47 2.43 47.32
N PHE A 528 -16.74 3.40 48.22
CA PHE A 528 -18.10 3.84 48.53
C PHE A 528 -18.68 4.79 47.46
N ALA A 529 -17.86 5.66 46.87
CA ALA A 529 -18.30 6.53 45.77
C ALA A 529 -18.65 5.73 44.50
N PHE A 530 -17.96 4.61 44.25
CA PHE A 530 -18.22 3.78 43.07
C PHE A 530 -19.47 2.88 43.22
N ALA A 531 -19.82 2.48 44.45
CA ALA A 531 -21.04 1.72 44.71
C ALA A 531 -22.33 2.55 44.54
N LEU A 532 -22.23 3.89 44.63
CA LEU A 532 -23.35 4.81 44.41
C LEU A 532 -23.59 5.16 42.93
N CYS A 533 -22.59 5.05 42.05
CA CYS A 533 -22.76 5.26 40.60
C CYS A 533 -23.29 4.04 39.83
N ILE A 534 -23.44 2.88 40.46
CA ILE A 534 -24.04 1.67 39.84
C ILE A 534 -25.55 1.55 40.18
N ARG A 535 -26.12 2.57 40.85
CA ARG A 535 -27.55 2.60 41.20
C ARG A 535 -28.27 3.89 40.77
N GLU A 536 -27.84 4.43 39.62
CA GLU A 536 -28.61 5.23 38.65
C GLU A 536 -28.30 4.67 37.25
#